data_AF-A0A5S5MBY5-F1
#
_entry.id   AF-A0A5S5MBY5-F1
#
_cell.length_a   1.000
_cell.length_b   1.000
_cell.length_c   1.000
_cell.angle_alpha   90.00
_cell.angle_beta   90.00
_cell.angle_gamma   90.00
#
_symmetry.space_group_name_H-M   'P 1'
#
loop_
_entity.id
_entity.type
_entity.pdbx_description
1 polymer ?
#
loop_
_entity_poly.entity_id
_entity_poly.type
_entity_poly.pdbx_seq_one_letter_code
_entity_poly.pdbx_strand_id
1 'polypeptide(L)'
;MPVFRLDRSLQFPPVELSDKSGLLAVGGDLSLPRLLLAYKEGIFPWYGEDDPILWWSPEPRLVLFPDALHISKSLGKRLRKKDFSVTMDTDFAGVLEACSTIRTERGEETWLLPEMRRAYQKLHDAGYAHSVETRDREGQLCGGLYGVSLGRVFFGESMFARVSDASKVALVHLVQQLDAWGFDLIDCQVQTDHLISMGAVTMGRRRFLSILKESLKHPTLKGPWRPDLQPDGIHRKRA
;
A
#
# COMPACT_ATOMS: atom_id res chain seq x y z
N MET A 1 -10.26 -25.98 10.23
CA MET A 1 -9.07 -25.19 9.87
C MET A 1 -8.90 -24.12 10.93
N PRO A 2 -7.76 -24.02 11.62
CA PRO A 2 -7.67 -23.17 12.80
C PRO A 2 -7.58 -21.70 12.38
N VAL A 3 -8.53 -20.88 12.84
CA VAL A 3 -8.37 -19.43 12.93
C VAL A 3 -7.95 -19.13 14.37
N PHE A 4 -6.80 -18.50 14.55
CA PHE A 4 -6.24 -18.27 15.88
C PHE A 4 -6.87 -17.04 16.52
N ARG A 5 -7.28 -17.14 17.78
CA ARG A 5 -7.73 -15.97 18.54
C ARG A 5 -6.55 -15.28 19.19
N LEU A 6 -6.31 -14.02 18.85
CA LEU A 6 -5.27 -13.22 19.48
C LEU A 6 -5.75 -12.70 20.84
N ASP A 7 -4.84 -12.72 21.81
CA ASP A 7 -5.01 -12.09 23.11
C ASP A 7 -4.26 -10.74 23.15
N ARG A 8 -3.94 -10.25 24.36
CA ARG A 8 -3.21 -8.99 24.56
C ARG A 8 -1.70 -9.12 24.34
N SER A 9 -1.18 -10.33 24.14
CA SER A 9 0.24 -10.52 23.83
C SER A 9 0.56 -10.04 22.40
N LEU A 10 1.76 -9.50 22.24
CA LEU A 10 2.24 -8.97 20.97
C LEU A 10 2.94 -10.07 20.17
N GLN A 11 2.14 -11.01 19.67
CA GLN A 11 2.60 -12.12 18.83
C GLN A 11 1.53 -12.52 17.81
N PHE A 12 1.96 -13.09 16.69
CA PHE A 12 1.09 -13.76 15.74
C PHE A 12 1.47 -15.24 15.63
N PRO A 13 0.52 -16.13 15.30
CA PRO A 13 0.83 -17.50 14.92
C PRO A 13 1.65 -17.52 13.60
N PRO A 14 2.46 -18.58 13.36
CA PRO A 14 3.16 -18.74 12.09
C PRO A 14 2.20 -18.69 10.89
N VAL A 15 2.53 -17.88 9.89
CA VAL A 15 1.72 -17.67 8.67
C VAL A 15 1.50 -18.95 7.85
N GLU A 16 2.38 -19.95 7.99
CA GLU A 16 2.23 -21.28 7.39
C GLU A 16 0.99 -22.03 7.87
N LEU A 17 0.43 -21.65 9.03
CA LEU A 17 -0.79 -22.24 9.60
C LEU A 17 -2.07 -21.65 9.02
N SER A 18 -1.99 -20.54 8.26
CA SER A 18 -3.15 -20.03 7.53
C SER A 18 -3.50 -20.94 6.36
N ASP A 19 -4.72 -20.80 5.89
CA ASP A 19 -5.18 -21.43 4.67
C ASP A 19 -4.71 -20.72 3.41
N LYS A 20 -5.20 -21.18 2.24
CA LYS A 20 -4.90 -20.54 0.95
C LYS A 20 -5.50 -19.13 0.83
N SER A 21 -6.65 -18.86 1.46
CA SER A 21 -7.21 -17.50 1.47
C SER A 21 -6.30 -16.53 2.23
N GLY A 22 -5.55 -17.05 3.19
CA GLY A 22 -4.63 -16.30 4.03
C GLY A 22 -5.19 -15.98 5.40
N LEU A 23 -6.43 -16.33 5.73
CA LEU A 23 -7.01 -16.02 7.03
C LEU A 23 -6.24 -16.74 8.14
N LEU A 24 -5.60 -15.95 8.99
CA LEU A 24 -4.69 -16.45 10.01
C LEU A 24 -5.28 -16.31 11.40
N ALA A 25 -5.73 -15.11 11.76
CA ALA A 25 -6.12 -14.81 13.13
C ALA A 25 -7.29 -13.83 13.24
N VAL A 26 -7.94 -13.83 14.40
CA VAL A 26 -9.05 -12.97 14.77
C VAL A 26 -8.79 -12.28 16.12
N GLY A 27 -9.22 -11.03 16.24
CA GLY A 27 -9.15 -10.24 17.46
C GLY A 27 -7.83 -9.50 17.65
N GLY A 28 -7.45 -9.27 18.90
CA GLY A 28 -6.35 -8.35 19.24
C GLY A 28 -6.80 -6.89 19.20
N ASP A 29 -5.99 -6.03 18.59
CA ASP A 29 -6.19 -4.58 18.53
C ASP A 29 -5.45 -3.98 17.33
N LEU A 30 -5.74 -2.73 16.96
CA LEU A 30 -5.01 -1.98 15.92
C LEU A 30 -3.95 -1.06 16.53
N SER A 31 -3.27 -1.49 17.60
CA SER A 31 -2.20 -0.70 18.20
C SER A 31 -0.99 -0.60 17.25
N LEU A 32 -0.28 0.54 17.32
CA LEU A 32 0.91 0.77 16.52
C LEU A 32 1.93 -0.39 16.62
N PRO A 33 2.29 -0.92 17.81
CA PRO A 33 3.20 -2.06 17.90
C PRO A 33 2.68 -3.32 17.19
N ARG A 34 1.38 -3.62 17.28
CA ARG A 34 0.81 -4.82 16.66
C ARG A 34 0.76 -4.71 15.14
N LEU A 35 0.38 -3.56 14.61
CA LEU A 35 0.41 -3.32 13.16
C LEU A 35 1.82 -3.45 12.61
N LEU A 36 2.81 -2.82 13.26
CA LEU A 36 4.21 -2.94 12.85
C LEU A 36 4.72 -4.39 12.92
N LEU A 37 4.29 -5.16 13.93
CA LEU A 37 4.61 -6.59 14.00
C LEU A 37 3.96 -7.36 12.84
N ALA A 38 2.67 -7.12 12.58
CA ALA A 38 1.95 -7.79 11.51
C ALA A 38 2.65 -7.60 10.16
N TYR A 39 2.96 -6.36 9.78
CA TYR A 39 3.67 -6.09 8.52
C TYR A 39 5.05 -6.74 8.46
N LYS A 40 5.81 -6.78 9.56
CA LYS A 40 7.10 -7.47 9.62
C LYS A 40 7.00 -8.97 9.36
N GLU A 41 5.86 -9.57 9.70
CA GLU A 41 5.57 -10.99 9.51
C GLU A 41 4.78 -11.26 8.21
N GLY A 42 4.55 -10.25 7.37
CA GLY A 42 3.80 -10.39 6.13
C GLY A 42 2.30 -10.57 6.33
N ILE A 43 1.78 -10.00 7.42
CA ILE A 43 0.38 -10.05 7.85
C ILE A 43 -0.22 -8.64 7.75
N PHE A 44 -1.47 -8.52 7.33
CA PHE A 44 -2.21 -7.25 7.33
C PHE A 44 -3.65 -7.44 7.86
N PRO A 45 -4.24 -6.40 8.47
CA PRO A 45 -5.62 -6.45 8.93
C PRO A 45 -6.58 -6.15 7.77
N TRP A 46 -7.68 -6.89 7.65
CA TRP A 46 -8.70 -6.62 6.64
C TRP A 46 -10.04 -7.24 7.07
N TYR A 47 -11.06 -6.43 7.31
CA TYR A 47 -12.34 -6.88 7.86
C TYR A 47 -13.46 -5.87 7.54
N GLY A 48 -14.73 -6.32 7.53
CA GLY A 48 -15.91 -5.48 7.33
C GLY A 48 -16.44 -4.87 8.63
N GLU A 49 -17.46 -4.00 8.54
CA GLU A 49 -18.04 -3.27 9.69
C GLU A 49 -18.58 -4.20 10.79
N ASP A 50 -19.18 -5.33 10.40
CA ASP A 50 -19.78 -6.31 11.31
C ASP A 50 -18.80 -7.42 11.72
N ASP A 51 -17.57 -7.40 11.21
CA ASP A 51 -16.56 -8.41 11.49
C ASP A 51 -15.67 -8.00 12.68
N PRO A 52 -15.18 -8.97 13.48
CA PRO A 52 -14.05 -8.70 14.35
C PRO A 52 -12.79 -8.39 13.51
N ILE A 53 -11.74 -7.82 14.13
CA ILE A 53 -10.45 -7.64 13.44
C ILE A 53 -9.96 -9.00 12.92
N LEU A 54 -9.79 -9.12 11.60
CA LEU A 54 -9.22 -10.29 10.93
C LEU A 54 -7.83 -9.98 10.38
N TRP A 55 -6.93 -10.94 10.47
CA TRP A 55 -5.53 -10.82 10.05
C TRP A 55 -5.19 -11.85 8.98
N TRP A 56 -4.54 -11.41 7.91
CA TRP A 56 -4.39 -12.16 6.67
C TRP A 56 -2.94 -12.26 6.20
N SER A 57 -2.57 -13.40 5.62
CA SER A 57 -1.32 -13.62 4.88
C SER A 57 -1.57 -14.54 3.67
N PRO A 58 -2.12 -14.02 2.56
CA PRO A 58 -2.56 -14.81 1.39
C PRO A 58 -1.45 -15.59 0.68
N GLU A 59 -1.87 -16.68 0.02
CA GLU A 59 -1.06 -17.52 -0.86
C GLU A 59 -1.84 -17.78 -2.17
N PRO A 60 -1.43 -17.22 -3.32
CA PRO A 60 -0.24 -16.40 -3.54
C PRO A 60 -0.38 -14.95 -3.05
N ARG A 61 0.75 -14.22 -2.98
CA ARG A 61 0.83 -12.78 -2.65
C ARG A 61 1.06 -11.96 -3.93
N LEU A 62 0.33 -10.86 -4.11
CA LEU A 62 0.57 -9.92 -5.21
C LEU A 62 1.66 -8.91 -4.82
N VAL A 63 2.63 -8.71 -5.70
CA VAL A 63 3.73 -7.77 -5.48
C VAL A 63 4.06 -7.00 -6.77
N LEU A 64 4.64 -5.81 -6.63
CA LEU A 64 5.22 -5.04 -7.74
C LEU A 64 6.68 -4.75 -7.43
N PHE A 65 7.58 -5.22 -8.28
CA PHE A 65 8.98 -4.82 -8.22
C PHE A 65 9.13 -3.42 -8.85
N PRO A 66 9.82 -2.47 -8.21
CA PRO A 66 9.92 -1.12 -8.76
C PRO A 66 10.49 -1.07 -10.18
N ASP A 67 11.42 -1.98 -10.47
CA ASP A 67 12.07 -2.09 -11.77
C ASP A 67 11.20 -2.69 -12.88
N ALA A 68 10.08 -3.33 -12.52
CA ALA A 68 9.14 -4.03 -13.41
C ALA A 68 7.91 -3.18 -13.79
N LEU A 69 7.83 -1.92 -13.34
CA LEU A 69 6.71 -1.02 -13.63
C LEU A 69 6.43 -0.92 -15.14
N HIS A 70 5.21 -1.28 -15.52
CA HIS A 70 4.73 -1.13 -16.89
C HIS A 70 3.93 0.17 -17.06
N ILE A 71 4.42 1.08 -17.90
CA ILE A 71 3.73 2.32 -18.25
C ILE A 71 3.21 2.24 -19.69
N SER A 72 1.88 2.11 -19.81
CA SER A 72 1.22 2.00 -21.11
C SER A 72 1.46 3.21 -22.03
N LYS A 73 1.15 3.04 -23.32
CA LYS A 73 1.31 4.11 -24.32
C LYS A 73 0.51 5.36 -23.96
N SER A 74 -0.74 5.19 -23.55
CA SER A 74 -1.69 6.25 -23.17
C SER A 74 -1.32 6.90 -21.84
N LEU A 75 -0.98 6.11 -20.81
CA LEU A 75 -0.57 6.65 -19.51
C LEU A 75 0.70 7.50 -19.64
N GLY A 76 1.68 7.05 -20.43
CA GLY A 76 2.87 7.86 -20.71
C GLY A 76 2.56 9.19 -21.43
N LYS A 77 1.52 9.23 -22.28
CA LYS A 77 1.05 10.51 -22.86
C LYS A 77 0.43 11.39 -21.79
N ARG A 78 -0.34 10.82 -20.86
CA ARG A 78 -0.98 11.55 -19.76
C ARG A 78 0.05 12.18 -18.82
N LEU A 79 1.07 11.42 -18.41
CA LEU A 79 2.17 11.91 -17.56
C LEU A 79 2.89 13.12 -18.18
N ARG A 80 3.14 13.09 -19.49
CA ARG A 80 3.82 14.20 -20.20
C ARG A 80 3.00 15.48 -20.33
N LYS A 81 1.66 15.42 -20.21
CA LYS A 81 0.82 16.63 -20.31
C LYS A 81 0.97 17.55 -19.10
N LYS A 82 1.53 17.06 -17.99
CA LYS A 82 1.68 17.80 -16.73
C LYS A 82 0.35 18.40 -16.24
N ASP A 83 -0.74 17.68 -16.47
CA ASP A 83 -2.08 18.06 -16.01
C ASP A 83 -2.26 17.85 -14.50
N PHE A 84 -1.32 17.16 -13.88
CA PHE A 84 -1.32 16.81 -12.47
C PHE A 84 -0.02 17.24 -11.82
N SER A 85 -0.11 17.64 -10.56
CA SER A 85 1.03 17.72 -9.65
C SER A 85 0.98 16.54 -8.68
N VAL A 86 2.15 16.04 -8.28
CA VAL A 86 2.27 14.94 -7.34
C VAL A 86 3.05 15.40 -6.11
N THR A 87 2.49 15.14 -4.94
CA THR A 87 3.12 15.42 -3.64
C THR A 87 3.15 14.15 -2.80
N MET A 88 3.95 14.15 -1.73
CA MET A 88 4.02 13.06 -0.76
C MET A 88 3.85 13.64 0.64
N ASP A 89 3.12 12.93 1.50
CA ASP A 89 2.88 13.28 2.90
C ASP A 89 2.36 14.72 3.15
N THR A 90 1.66 15.31 2.18
CA THR A 90 1.09 16.66 2.35
C THR A 90 -0.35 16.66 2.86
N ASP A 91 -1.07 15.56 2.64
CA ASP A 91 -2.51 15.46 2.95
C ASP A 91 -2.93 13.99 3.17
N PHE A 92 -2.24 13.31 4.09
CA PHE A 92 -2.48 11.90 4.42
C PHE A 92 -3.94 11.65 4.84
N ALA A 93 -4.50 12.55 5.67
CA ALA A 93 -5.88 12.46 6.11
C ALA A 93 -6.88 12.58 4.94
N GLY A 94 -6.65 13.50 4.00
CA GLY A 94 -7.48 13.63 2.79
C GLY A 94 -7.42 12.39 1.89
N VAL A 95 -6.25 11.76 1.78
CA VAL A 95 -6.09 10.50 1.03
C VAL A 95 -6.83 9.35 1.71
N LEU A 96 -6.73 9.21 3.04
CA LEU A 96 -7.48 8.19 3.79
C LEU A 96 -8.99 8.38 3.62
N GLU A 97 -9.47 9.61 3.76
CA GLU A 97 -10.89 9.92 3.60
C GLU A 97 -11.37 9.56 2.19
N ALA A 98 -10.66 10.03 1.16
CA ALA A 98 -11.05 9.78 -0.22
C ALA A 98 -11.01 8.28 -0.60
N CYS A 99 -10.07 7.50 -0.05
CA CYS A 99 -10.05 6.04 -0.20
C CYS A 99 -11.30 5.39 0.39
N SER A 100 -11.79 5.88 1.53
CA SER A 100 -13.02 5.38 2.15
C SER A 100 -14.25 5.80 1.35
N THR A 101 -14.39 7.09 1.03
CA THR A 101 -15.60 7.64 0.40
C THR A 101 -15.86 7.05 -0.99
N ILE A 102 -14.83 6.90 -1.83
CA ILE A 102 -15.02 6.41 -3.21
C ILE A 102 -15.60 4.98 -3.25
N ARG A 103 -15.25 4.13 -2.27
CA ARG A 103 -15.82 2.77 -2.19
C ARG A 103 -17.30 2.82 -1.88
N THR A 104 -17.67 3.59 -0.87
CA THR A 104 -19.08 3.78 -0.49
C THR A 104 -19.91 4.42 -1.61
N GLU A 105 -19.36 5.42 -2.32
CA GLU A 105 -20.00 6.04 -3.50
C GLU A 105 -20.27 5.03 -4.63
N ARG A 106 -19.46 3.97 -4.73
CA ARG A 106 -19.64 2.87 -5.70
C ARG A 106 -20.57 1.76 -5.20
N GLY A 107 -21.10 1.88 -3.98
CA GLY A 107 -21.90 0.84 -3.35
C GLY A 107 -21.08 -0.38 -2.93
N GLU A 108 -19.78 -0.24 -2.76
CA GLU A 108 -18.89 -1.30 -2.25
C GLU A 108 -18.79 -1.21 -0.72
N GLU A 109 -18.65 -2.36 -0.06
CA GLU A 109 -18.28 -2.41 1.35
C GLU A 109 -16.88 -1.79 1.56
N THR A 110 -16.75 -0.97 2.61
CA THR A 110 -15.47 -0.37 3.00
C THR A 110 -14.91 -1.07 4.22
N TRP A 111 -13.66 -1.50 4.12
CA TRP A 111 -12.87 -1.99 5.25
C TRP A 111 -12.14 -0.85 5.97
N LEU A 112 -12.16 0.37 5.41
CA LEU A 112 -11.46 1.54 5.94
C LEU A 112 -12.32 2.25 7.01
N LEU A 113 -12.74 1.45 8.00
CA LEU A 113 -13.58 1.84 9.12
C LEU A 113 -12.93 2.98 9.94
N PRO A 114 -13.71 3.72 10.75
CA PRO A 114 -13.17 4.83 11.55
C PRO A 114 -11.95 4.46 12.41
N GLU A 115 -11.92 3.28 13.03
CA GLU A 115 -10.78 2.80 13.81
C GLU A 115 -9.57 2.42 12.96
N MET A 116 -9.79 1.89 11.76
CA MET A 116 -8.74 1.61 10.79
C MET A 116 -8.08 2.90 10.32
N ARG A 117 -8.87 3.92 9.95
CA ARG A 117 -8.36 5.27 9.62
C ARG A 117 -7.54 5.86 10.76
N ARG A 118 -8.03 5.78 12.00
CA ARG A 118 -7.28 6.24 13.19
C ARG A 118 -5.97 5.47 13.38
N ALA A 119 -5.95 4.19 13.08
CA ALA A 119 -4.75 3.36 13.22
C ALA A 119 -3.69 3.73 12.16
N TYR A 120 -4.09 3.91 10.89
CA TYR A 120 -3.17 4.41 9.86
C TYR A 120 -2.71 5.84 10.09
N GLN A 121 -3.56 6.71 10.62
CA GLN A 121 -3.14 8.06 11.03
C GLN A 121 -2.05 7.97 12.10
N LYS A 122 -2.21 7.11 13.11
CA LYS A 122 -1.15 6.89 14.13
C LYS A 122 0.14 6.33 13.53
N LEU A 123 0.05 5.47 12.51
CA LEU A 123 1.24 5.01 11.77
C LEU A 123 1.91 6.17 11.03
N HIS A 124 1.14 7.06 10.41
CA HIS A 124 1.66 8.25 9.73
C HIS A 124 2.32 9.23 10.71
N ASP A 125 1.65 9.53 11.82
CA ASP A 125 2.18 10.40 12.88
C ASP A 125 3.49 9.84 13.48
N ALA A 126 3.60 8.50 13.55
CA ALA A 126 4.82 7.79 13.96
C ALA A 126 5.88 7.68 12.84
N GLY A 127 5.59 8.21 11.64
CA GLY A 127 6.47 8.27 10.49
C GLY A 127 6.62 6.96 9.72
N TYR A 128 5.69 6.03 9.82
CA TYR A 128 5.72 4.74 9.11
C TYR A 128 4.73 4.65 7.95
N ALA A 129 3.61 5.36 7.99
CA ALA A 129 2.67 5.39 6.88
C ALA A 129 2.84 6.66 6.06
N HIS A 130 2.72 6.54 4.75
CA HIS A 130 2.98 7.60 3.80
C HIS A 130 1.89 7.66 2.74
N SER A 131 1.61 8.87 2.27
CA SER A 131 0.67 9.13 1.18
C SER A 131 1.38 9.71 -0.04
N VAL A 132 0.80 9.44 -1.20
CA VAL A 132 1.13 10.11 -2.46
C VAL A 132 -0.13 10.71 -3.02
N GLU A 133 -0.14 12.03 -3.15
CA GLU A 133 -1.30 12.79 -3.61
C GLU A 133 -1.13 13.20 -5.07
N THR A 134 -2.17 12.99 -5.88
CA THR A 134 -2.30 13.58 -7.21
C THR A 134 -3.27 14.75 -7.12
N ARG A 135 -2.79 15.96 -7.45
CA ARG A 135 -3.58 17.18 -7.47
C ARG A 135 -3.77 17.67 -8.90
N ASP A 136 -4.94 18.18 -9.22
CA ASP A 136 -5.21 18.79 -10.53
C ASP A 136 -4.57 20.19 -10.65
N ARG A 137 -4.84 20.87 -11.76
CA ARG A 137 -4.29 22.21 -12.05
C ARG A 137 -4.77 23.29 -11.08
N GLU A 138 -5.91 23.07 -10.42
CA GLU A 138 -6.46 23.96 -9.41
C GLU A 138 -5.96 23.61 -7.99
N GLY A 139 -5.10 22.59 -7.87
CA GLY A 139 -4.53 22.13 -6.61
C GLY A 139 -5.45 21.18 -5.82
N GLN A 140 -6.58 20.77 -6.39
CA GLN A 140 -7.55 19.90 -5.71
C GLN A 140 -7.07 18.45 -5.74
N LEU A 141 -7.27 17.76 -4.61
CA LEU A 141 -6.94 16.34 -4.46
C LEU A 141 -7.86 15.48 -5.35
N CYS A 142 -7.33 14.97 -6.46
CA CYS A 142 -8.11 14.24 -7.49
C CYS A 142 -7.74 12.76 -7.61
N GLY A 143 -6.70 12.31 -6.91
CA GLY A 143 -6.33 10.91 -6.76
C GLY A 143 -5.19 10.75 -5.78
N GLY A 144 -4.84 9.51 -5.48
CA GLY A 144 -3.74 9.23 -4.57
C GLY A 144 -3.75 7.81 -4.07
N LEU A 145 -2.77 7.50 -3.24
CA LEU A 145 -2.61 6.22 -2.55
C LEU A 145 -1.91 6.44 -1.21
N TYR A 146 -2.02 5.46 -0.33
CA TYR A 146 -1.23 5.44 0.89
C TYR A 146 -0.73 4.02 1.18
N GLY A 147 0.31 3.93 2.02
CA GLY A 147 0.89 2.67 2.42
C GLY A 147 1.84 2.79 3.60
N VAL A 148 2.44 1.68 4.01
CA VAL A 148 3.37 1.60 5.13
C VAL A 148 4.78 1.32 4.62
N SER A 149 5.79 2.01 5.14
CA SER A 149 7.20 1.74 4.89
C SER A 149 7.82 0.95 6.04
N LEU A 150 8.43 -0.20 5.73
CA LEU A 150 9.29 -0.93 6.66
C LEU A 150 10.48 -1.55 5.94
N GLY A 151 11.69 -1.26 6.43
CA GLY A 151 12.92 -1.56 5.71
C GLY A 151 12.85 -1.03 4.28
N ARG A 152 13.11 -1.90 3.32
CA ARG A 152 13.01 -1.62 1.87
C ARG A 152 11.72 -2.15 1.21
N VAL A 153 10.66 -2.35 1.99
CA VAL A 153 9.33 -2.73 1.46
C VAL A 153 8.33 -1.62 1.70
N PHE A 154 7.52 -1.34 0.67
CA PHE A 154 6.35 -0.48 0.77
C PHE A 154 5.08 -1.33 0.69
N PHE A 155 4.25 -1.31 1.71
CA PHE A 155 2.98 -2.03 1.78
C PHE A 155 1.88 -1.09 1.29
N GLY A 156 1.44 -1.24 0.04
CA GLY A 156 0.42 -0.36 -0.54
C GLY A 156 -0.95 -0.73 -0.01
N GLU A 157 -1.65 0.16 0.69
CA GLU A 157 -2.89 -0.19 1.39
C GLU A 157 -4.13 0.08 0.53
N SER A 158 -4.24 1.29 -0.01
CA SER A 158 -5.34 1.64 -0.90
C SER A 158 -4.98 2.79 -1.81
N MET A 159 -5.80 2.94 -2.85
CA MET A 159 -5.71 4.05 -3.79
C MET A 159 -7.10 4.48 -4.25
N PHE A 160 -7.20 5.73 -4.66
CA PHE A 160 -8.44 6.34 -5.12
C PHE A 160 -8.19 7.26 -6.31
N ALA A 161 -9.21 7.46 -7.13
CA ALA A 161 -9.17 8.41 -8.23
C ALA A 161 -10.56 9.01 -8.45
N ARG A 162 -10.65 10.34 -8.35
CA ARG A 162 -11.83 11.13 -8.75
C ARG A 162 -11.75 11.53 -10.24
N VAL A 163 -10.53 11.63 -10.78
CA VAL A 163 -10.27 11.90 -12.20
C VAL A 163 -9.54 10.72 -12.83
N SER A 164 -9.87 10.42 -14.10
CA SER A 164 -9.23 9.34 -14.86
C SER A 164 -7.70 9.42 -14.82
N ASP A 165 -7.09 8.27 -14.54
CA ASP A 165 -5.64 8.05 -14.41
C ASP A 165 -4.96 8.72 -13.20
N ALA A 166 -5.67 9.46 -12.34
CA ALA A 166 -5.04 10.17 -11.22
C ALA A 166 -4.34 9.23 -10.22
N SER A 167 -4.94 8.08 -9.88
CA SER A 167 -4.28 7.05 -9.04
C SER A 167 -3.09 6.39 -9.73
N LYS A 168 -3.16 6.18 -11.04
CA LYS A 168 -2.05 5.61 -11.84
C LYS A 168 -0.86 6.56 -11.88
N VAL A 169 -1.12 7.87 -11.96
CA VAL A 169 -0.09 8.90 -11.88
C VAL A 169 0.58 8.84 -10.51
N ALA A 170 -0.18 8.82 -9.40
CA ALA A 170 0.40 8.62 -8.06
C ALA A 170 1.25 7.36 -7.97
N LEU A 171 0.74 6.22 -8.46
CA LEU A 171 1.47 4.95 -8.45
C LEU A 171 2.78 5.01 -9.24
N VAL A 172 2.79 5.59 -10.45
CA VAL A 172 4.00 5.71 -11.26
C VAL A 172 5.06 6.54 -10.54
N HIS A 173 4.67 7.69 -9.98
CA HIS A 173 5.59 8.56 -9.24
C HIS A 173 6.10 7.89 -7.96
N LEU A 174 5.23 7.21 -7.21
CA LEU A 174 5.63 6.41 -6.05
C LEU A 174 6.70 5.39 -6.47
N VAL A 175 6.40 4.56 -7.46
CA VAL A 175 7.26 3.43 -7.84
C VAL A 175 8.64 3.92 -8.30
N GLN A 176 8.69 5.00 -9.07
CA GLN A 176 9.96 5.60 -9.49
C GLN A 176 10.75 6.17 -8.31
N GLN A 177 10.08 6.80 -7.35
CA GLN A 177 10.74 7.34 -6.17
C GLN A 177 11.25 6.21 -5.26
N LEU A 178 10.48 5.13 -5.10
CA LEU A 178 10.87 3.94 -4.36
C LEU A 178 12.09 3.24 -5.01
N ASP A 179 12.14 3.15 -6.35
CA ASP A 179 13.30 2.66 -7.10
C ASP A 179 14.54 3.52 -6.81
N ALA A 180 14.40 4.85 -6.87
CA ALA A 180 15.50 5.77 -6.56
C ALA A 180 15.97 5.70 -5.10
N TRP A 181 15.07 5.43 -4.15
CA TRP A 181 15.41 5.18 -2.74
C TRP A 181 15.91 3.75 -2.47
N GLY A 182 15.94 2.89 -3.49
CA GLY A 182 16.43 1.52 -3.39
C GLY A 182 15.51 0.59 -2.61
N PHE A 183 14.19 0.77 -2.71
CA PHE A 183 13.22 -0.21 -2.22
C PHE A 183 13.27 -1.46 -3.10
N ASP A 184 13.09 -2.62 -2.47
CA ASP A 184 13.16 -3.91 -3.14
C ASP A 184 11.79 -4.32 -3.71
N LEU A 185 10.70 -3.91 -3.02
CA LEU A 185 9.37 -4.46 -3.27
C LEU A 185 8.25 -3.52 -2.83
N ILE A 186 7.16 -3.52 -3.61
CA ILE A 186 5.85 -3.03 -3.20
C ILE A 186 4.95 -4.24 -2.96
N ASP A 187 4.47 -4.42 -1.73
CA ASP A 187 3.45 -5.41 -1.40
C ASP A 187 2.08 -4.86 -1.80
N CYS A 188 1.36 -5.60 -2.62
CA CYS A 188 0.02 -5.27 -3.12
C CYS A 188 -1.05 -6.23 -2.58
N GLN A 189 -0.69 -7.07 -1.61
CA GLN A 189 -1.55 -8.02 -0.91
C GLN A 189 -2.30 -8.97 -1.86
N VAL A 190 -3.49 -8.57 -2.31
CA VAL A 190 -4.44 -9.39 -3.08
C VAL A 190 -4.44 -8.96 -4.55
N GLN A 191 -4.55 -9.94 -5.45
CA GLN A 191 -4.54 -9.71 -6.89
C GLN A 191 -5.61 -8.71 -7.34
N THR A 192 -5.21 -7.75 -8.17
CA THR A 192 -6.11 -6.89 -8.92
C THR A 192 -5.65 -6.80 -10.37
N ASP A 193 -6.58 -6.91 -11.32
CA ASP A 193 -6.26 -6.78 -12.77
C ASP A 193 -5.61 -5.42 -13.09
N HIS A 194 -5.99 -4.39 -12.32
CA HIS A 194 -5.41 -3.07 -12.43
C HIS A 194 -3.89 -3.10 -12.18
N LEU A 195 -3.43 -3.67 -11.06
CA LEU A 195 -2.00 -3.72 -10.73
C LEU A 195 -1.23 -4.69 -11.62
N ILE A 196 -1.83 -5.82 -12.02
CA ILE A 196 -1.24 -6.73 -13.01
C ILE A 196 -0.93 -5.99 -14.32
N SER A 197 -1.86 -5.16 -14.82
CA SER A 197 -1.64 -4.36 -16.03
C SER A 197 -0.51 -3.32 -15.89
N MET A 198 -0.13 -2.98 -14.65
CA MET A 198 0.96 -2.06 -14.30
C MET A 198 2.28 -2.79 -14.00
N GLY A 199 2.36 -4.11 -14.20
CA GLY A 199 3.57 -4.92 -14.02
C GLY A 199 3.64 -5.70 -12.71
N ALA A 200 2.58 -5.68 -11.88
CA ALA A 200 2.53 -6.53 -10.69
C ALA A 200 2.49 -8.02 -11.08
N VAL A 201 3.00 -8.87 -10.19
CA VAL A 201 3.05 -10.32 -10.37
C VAL A 201 2.64 -11.02 -9.09
N THR A 202 2.08 -12.22 -9.21
CA THR A 202 1.84 -13.08 -8.06
C THR A 202 3.09 -13.88 -7.73
N MET A 203 3.35 -14.10 -6.45
CA MET A 203 4.41 -14.99 -5.96
C MET A 203 3.95 -15.81 -4.76
N GLY A 204 4.57 -16.97 -4.56
CA GLY A 204 4.28 -17.78 -3.38
C GLY A 204 4.68 -17.04 -2.10
N ARG A 205 3.90 -17.19 -1.03
CA ARG A 205 4.08 -16.55 0.27
C ARG A 205 5.47 -16.83 0.84
N ARG A 206 5.99 -18.05 0.72
CA ARG A 206 7.37 -18.37 1.15
C ARG A 206 8.42 -17.49 0.46
N ARG A 207 8.28 -17.24 -0.84
CA ARG A 207 9.20 -16.37 -1.60
C ARG A 207 9.06 -14.92 -1.14
N PHE A 208 7.82 -14.46 -0.96
CA PHE A 208 7.54 -13.13 -0.42
C PHE A 208 8.18 -12.90 0.95
N LEU A 209 7.96 -13.82 1.91
CA LEU A 209 8.52 -13.74 3.26
C LEU A 209 10.04 -13.77 3.27
N SER A 210 10.65 -14.54 2.34
CA SER A 210 12.11 -14.55 2.19
C SER A 210 12.65 -13.18 1.76
N ILE A 211 12.00 -12.52 0.79
CA ILE A 211 12.38 -11.16 0.36
C ILE A 211 12.14 -10.18 1.50
N LEU A 212 10.96 -10.21 2.11
CA LEU A 212 10.59 -9.35 3.24
C LEU A 212 11.63 -9.42 4.37
N LYS A 213 12.04 -10.63 4.78
CA LYS A 213 13.04 -10.82 5.83
C LYS A 213 14.39 -10.16 5.50
N GLU A 214 14.83 -10.22 4.24
CA GLU A 214 16.07 -9.56 3.81
C GLU A 214 15.89 -8.04 3.73
N SER A 215 14.80 -7.57 3.13
CA SER A 215 14.48 -6.14 3.02
C SER A 215 14.32 -5.44 4.38
N LEU A 216 13.83 -6.15 5.41
CA LEU A 216 13.70 -5.63 6.78
C LEU A 216 15.04 -5.49 7.53
N LYS A 217 16.15 -6.02 7.01
CA LYS A 217 17.50 -5.77 7.57
C LYS A 217 17.98 -4.35 7.27
N HIS A 218 17.39 -3.70 6.28
CA HIS A 218 17.69 -2.32 5.94
C HIS A 218 16.91 -1.35 6.85
N PRO A 219 17.42 -0.13 7.08
CA PRO A 219 16.69 0.90 7.83
C PRO A 219 15.35 1.22 7.19
N THR A 220 14.30 1.37 8.00
CA THR A 220 13.03 1.94 7.54
C THR A 220 13.21 3.43 7.21
N LEU A 221 12.75 3.84 6.03
CA LEU A 221 12.65 5.26 5.67
C LEU A 221 11.43 5.89 6.37
N LYS A 222 11.67 6.59 7.48
CA LYS A 222 10.62 7.19 8.32
C LYS A 222 10.55 8.70 8.20
N GLY A 223 9.47 9.25 8.76
CA GLY A 223 9.23 10.69 8.83
C GLY A 223 8.59 11.22 7.56
N PRO A 224 8.44 12.55 7.43
CA PRO A 224 7.74 13.13 6.29
C PRO A 224 8.53 12.89 4.99
N TRP A 225 7.90 12.21 4.03
CA TRP A 225 8.46 12.01 2.71
C TRP A 225 8.38 13.28 1.88
N ARG A 226 9.46 13.55 1.12
CA ARG A 226 9.50 14.60 0.11
C ARG A 226 10.08 13.99 -1.16
N PRO A 227 9.42 14.13 -2.32
CA PRO A 227 9.94 13.55 -3.54
C PRO A 227 11.25 14.25 -3.93
N ASP A 228 12.29 13.45 -4.15
CA ASP A 228 13.58 13.92 -4.66
C ASP A 228 13.55 14.02 -6.20
N LEU A 229 12.76 13.16 -6.83
CA LEU A 229 12.57 13.17 -8.28
C LEU A 229 11.57 14.26 -8.65
N GLN A 230 12.02 15.17 -9.53
CA GLN A 230 11.10 16.12 -10.16
C GLN A 230 10.16 15.38 -11.13
N PRO A 231 8.94 15.90 -11.38
CA PRO A 231 7.96 15.29 -12.27
C PRO A 231 8.46 15.04 -13.71
N ASP A 232 9.59 15.63 -14.08
CA ASP A 232 10.15 15.59 -15.43
C ASP A 232 11.11 14.42 -15.66
N GLY A 233 11.50 13.70 -14.60
CA GLY A 233 12.39 12.54 -14.62
C GLY A 233 11.71 11.20 -14.98
N ILE A 234 10.46 11.23 -15.46
CA ILE A 234 9.69 10.01 -15.75
C ILE A 234 10.27 9.31 -16.98
N HIS A 235 11.27 8.46 -16.74
CA HIS A 235 11.87 7.64 -17.77
C HIS A 235 10.95 6.46 -18.07
N ARG A 236 10.54 6.32 -19.33
CA ARG A 236 10.14 5.01 -19.83
C ARG A 236 11.39 4.14 -19.86
N LYS A 237 11.38 3.02 -19.13
CA LYS A 237 12.27 1.92 -19.49
C LYS A 237 11.89 1.52 -20.92
N ARG A 238 12.82 1.68 -21.86
CA ARG A 238 12.67 1.11 -23.20
C ARG A 238 12.65 -0.40 -23.02
N ALA A 239 11.53 -1.03 -23.37
CA ALA A 239 11.49 -2.47 -23.61
C ALA A 239 12.38 -2.81 -24.80
#